data_AF-A0A0N8HZT4-F1
#
_entry.id   AF-A0A0N8HZT4-F1
#
_cell.length_a   1.000
_cell.length_b   1.000
_cell.length_c   1.000
_cell.angle_alpha   90.00
_cell.angle_beta   90.00
_cell.angle_gamma   90.00
#
_symmetry.space_group_name_H-M   'P 1'
#
loop_
_entity.id
_entity.type
_entity.pdbx_description
1 polymer ?
#
loop_
_entity_poly.entity_id
_entity_poly.type
_entity_poly.pdbx_seq_one_letter_code
_entity_poly.pdbx_strand_id
1 'polypeptide(L)'
;MSYETTTERGFLLSTREWGVIGGATGLMLLNVFVMYLAAATPLARLNQLLFSVPIVGALVYGALITGGQMVAERGFKNDSMGLAMAGVVVLELAFGAFGGGVLSFLSAGARVPALAIAGAVVVVMTAVIGGYVYLRSGTQFDHYGRWATYAFLGGLGALLVATFVPVVGVAAFALIFLGFLFRLGYEMWQVRESRGRPAMQSVGLYVAVAGVFVHVLQIVVRMLAER
;
A
#
# COMPACT_ATOMS: atom_id res chain seq x y z
N MET A 1 -14.75 19.86 29.73
CA MET A 1 -15.64 19.75 28.55
C MET A 1 -15.73 18.29 28.18
N SER A 2 -16.89 17.69 28.41
CA SER A 2 -17.22 16.33 27.99
C SER A 2 -17.42 16.34 26.48
N TYR A 3 -16.64 15.57 25.73
CA TYR A 3 -16.93 15.31 24.33
C TYR A 3 -18.01 14.23 24.30
N GLU A 4 -19.28 14.64 24.25
CA GLU A 4 -20.37 13.76 23.87
C GLU A 4 -20.13 13.30 22.42
N THR A 5 -19.64 12.07 22.27
CA THR A 5 -19.67 11.37 20.98
C THR A 5 -21.02 10.71 20.80
N THR A 6 -22.06 11.51 20.62
CA THR A 6 -23.33 11.04 20.10
C THR A 6 -23.19 11.05 18.58
N THR A 7 -22.97 9.90 17.98
CA THR A 7 -23.37 9.74 16.59
C THR A 7 -23.89 8.32 16.39
N GLU A 8 -25.21 8.21 16.45
CA GLU A 8 -25.96 7.20 15.69
C GLU A 8 -25.57 7.35 14.21
N ARG A 9 -24.45 6.76 13.78
CA ARG A 9 -24.16 6.57 12.36
C ARG A 9 -24.65 5.18 12.01
N GLY A 10 -25.69 5.11 11.18
CA GLY A 10 -26.04 3.87 10.51
C GLY A 10 -24.85 3.35 9.68
N PHE A 11 -24.94 2.10 9.23
CA PHE A 11 -23.91 1.40 8.43
C PHE A 11 -23.47 2.12 7.13
N LEU A 12 -24.12 3.23 6.76
CA LEU A 12 -23.89 3.95 5.52
C LEU A 12 -22.73 4.95 5.67
N LEU A 13 -21.74 4.84 4.78
CA LEU A 13 -20.62 5.76 4.64
C LEU A 13 -21.12 7.16 4.23
N SER A 14 -20.48 8.19 4.79
CA SER A 14 -20.70 9.59 4.42
C SER A 14 -20.13 9.91 3.03
N THR A 15 -20.62 10.98 2.40
CA THR A 15 -20.10 11.50 1.11
C THR A 15 -18.60 11.77 1.16
N ARG A 16 -18.09 12.20 2.32
CA ARG A 16 -16.67 12.44 2.56
C ARG A 16 -15.86 11.14 2.48
N GLU A 17 -16.33 10.09 3.16
CA GLU A 17 -15.65 8.79 3.17
C GLU A 17 -15.66 8.15 1.77
N TRP A 18 -16.79 8.23 1.06
CA TRP A 18 -16.87 7.83 -0.35
C TRP A 18 -15.90 8.59 -1.25
N GLY A 19 -15.76 9.91 -1.04
CA GLY A 19 -14.78 10.72 -1.76
C GLY A 19 -13.34 10.26 -1.51
N VAL A 20 -13.01 9.92 -0.26
CA VAL A 20 -11.66 9.43 0.10
C VAL A 20 -11.37 8.08 -0.54
N ILE A 21 -12.31 7.13 -0.41
CA ILE A 21 -12.19 5.78 -0.98
C ILE A 21 -12.12 5.85 -2.50
N GLY A 22 -12.97 6.67 -3.13
CA GLY A 22 -12.97 6.91 -4.57
C GLY A 22 -11.63 7.48 -5.06
N GLY A 23 -11.07 8.46 -4.35
CA GLY A 23 -9.74 8.99 -4.66
C GLY A 23 -8.63 7.94 -4.58
N ALA A 24 -8.62 7.14 -3.51
CA ALA A 24 -7.65 6.05 -3.36
C ALA A 24 -7.81 4.97 -4.43
N THR A 25 -9.05 4.67 -4.83
CA THR A 25 -9.38 3.71 -5.89
C THR A 25 -8.89 4.21 -7.25
N GLY A 26 -9.11 5.49 -7.56
CA GLY A 26 -8.61 6.10 -8.80
C GLY A 26 -7.08 6.03 -8.90
N LEU A 27 -6.36 6.36 -7.83
CA LEU A 27 -4.91 6.21 -7.75
C LEU A 27 -4.48 4.74 -7.92
N MET A 28 -5.15 3.80 -7.25
CA MET A 28 -4.83 2.38 -7.38
C MET A 28 -5.03 1.87 -8.82
N LEU A 29 -6.10 2.26 -9.51
CA LEU A 29 -6.33 1.89 -10.91
C LEU A 29 -5.26 2.47 -11.84
N LEU A 30 -4.90 3.74 -11.65
CA LEU A 30 -3.77 4.34 -12.35
C LEU A 30 -2.49 3.55 -12.08
N ASN A 31 -2.24 3.16 -10.83
CA ASN A 31 -1.06 2.43 -10.45
C ASN A 31 -1.00 1.05 -11.10
N VAL A 32 -2.11 0.30 -11.12
CA VAL A 32 -2.19 -0.99 -11.82
C VAL A 32 -1.84 -0.82 -13.31
N PHE A 33 -2.31 0.25 -13.95
CA PHE A 33 -1.95 0.56 -15.32
C PHE A 33 -0.45 0.85 -15.46
N VAL A 34 0.14 1.64 -14.55
CA VAL A 34 1.60 1.89 -14.52
C VAL A 34 2.37 0.59 -14.32
N MET A 35 1.95 -0.32 -13.44
CA MET A 35 2.57 -1.63 -13.24
C MET A 35 2.56 -2.45 -14.52
N TYR A 36 1.42 -2.49 -15.22
CA TYR A 36 1.28 -3.23 -16.48
C TYR A 36 2.26 -2.70 -17.54
N LEU A 37 2.35 -1.37 -17.69
CA LEU A 37 3.30 -0.75 -18.62
C LEU A 37 4.75 -1.00 -18.19
N ALA A 38 5.07 -0.81 -16.91
CA ALA A 38 6.42 -0.99 -16.38
C ALA A 38 6.95 -2.42 -16.59
N ALA A 39 6.07 -3.44 -16.53
CA ALA A 39 6.42 -4.83 -16.81
C ALA A 39 6.89 -5.09 -18.25
N ALA A 40 6.61 -4.18 -19.19
CA ALA A 40 7.07 -4.26 -20.57
C ALA A 40 8.33 -3.41 -20.86
N THR A 41 8.85 -2.70 -19.85
CA THR A 41 9.98 -1.78 -20.01
C THR A 41 11.27 -2.34 -19.40
N PRO A 42 12.45 -1.75 -19.71
CA PRO A 42 13.70 -2.09 -19.05
C PRO A 42 13.71 -1.87 -17.53
N LEU A 43 12.72 -1.17 -16.97
CA LEU A 43 12.56 -1.01 -15.51
C LEU A 43 12.46 -2.37 -14.80
N ALA A 44 11.91 -3.39 -15.46
CA ALA A 44 11.92 -4.75 -14.94
C ALA A 44 13.35 -5.27 -14.64
N ARG A 45 14.32 -4.94 -15.50
CA ARG A 45 15.74 -5.32 -15.29
C ARG A 45 16.37 -4.52 -14.16
N LEU A 46 16.00 -3.25 -14.02
CA LEU A 46 16.43 -2.43 -12.89
C LEU A 46 15.98 -3.05 -11.56
N ASN A 47 14.75 -3.57 -11.50
CA ASN A 47 14.25 -4.25 -10.32
C ASN A 47 15.01 -5.53 -10.03
N GLN A 48 15.32 -6.33 -11.05
CA GLN A 48 16.14 -7.53 -10.89
C GLN A 48 17.53 -7.18 -10.33
N LEU A 49 18.13 -6.07 -10.79
CA LEU A 49 19.40 -5.59 -10.26
C LEU A 49 19.26 -5.13 -8.81
N LEU A 50 18.26 -4.30 -8.48
CA LEU A 50 18.02 -3.80 -7.12
C LEU A 50 17.73 -4.93 -6.12
N PHE A 51 16.96 -5.93 -6.53
CA PHE A 51 16.59 -7.08 -5.69
C PHE A 51 17.56 -8.26 -5.80
N SER A 52 18.66 -8.14 -6.56
CA SER A 52 19.79 -9.09 -6.49
C SER A 52 20.34 -9.20 -5.07
N VAL A 53 20.25 -8.10 -4.32
CA VAL A 53 20.40 -8.04 -2.87
C VAL A 53 19.06 -7.53 -2.30
N PRO A 54 18.20 -8.39 -1.75
CA PRO A 54 16.82 -8.04 -1.40
C PRO A 54 16.67 -6.79 -0.53
N ILE A 55 17.59 -6.60 0.43
CA ILE A 55 17.60 -5.43 1.31
C ILE A 55 17.84 -4.12 0.55
N VAL A 56 18.64 -4.12 -0.52
CA VAL A 56 18.89 -2.92 -1.33
C VAL A 56 17.60 -2.48 -2.03
N GLY A 57 16.91 -3.41 -2.70
CA GLY A 57 15.62 -3.12 -3.33
C GLY A 57 14.59 -2.60 -2.32
N ALA A 58 14.49 -3.24 -1.15
CA ALA A 58 13.56 -2.79 -0.11
C ALA A 58 13.90 -1.39 0.45
N LEU A 59 15.18 -1.06 0.63
CA LEU A 59 15.59 0.27 1.07
C LEU A 59 15.30 1.35 0.02
N VAL A 60 15.59 1.06 -1.27
CA VAL A 60 15.32 2.00 -2.36
C VAL A 60 13.82 2.27 -2.51
N TYR A 61 13.00 1.22 -2.61
CA TYR A 61 11.55 1.38 -2.72
C TYR A 61 10.94 1.94 -1.44
N GLY A 62 11.40 1.49 -0.27
CA GLY A 62 10.96 2.02 1.02
C GLY A 62 11.24 3.52 1.16
N ALA A 63 12.42 3.98 0.73
CA ALA A 63 12.78 5.39 0.71
C ALA A 63 11.94 6.19 -0.30
N LEU A 64 11.72 5.67 -1.51
CA LEU A 64 10.86 6.31 -2.51
C LEU A 64 9.41 6.43 -2.04
N ILE A 65 8.85 5.37 -1.44
CA ILE A 65 7.48 5.36 -0.94
C ILE A 65 7.34 6.33 0.24
N THR A 66 8.23 6.23 1.23
CA THR A 66 8.20 7.10 2.41
C THR A 66 8.42 8.56 2.01
N GLY A 67 9.42 8.82 1.17
CA GLY A 67 9.74 10.15 0.67
C GLY A 67 8.62 10.74 -0.17
N GLY A 68 8.06 9.97 -1.12
CA GLY A 68 6.94 10.38 -1.95
C GLY A 68 5.70 10.73 -1.13
N GLN A 69 5.40 9.93 -0.10
CA GLN A 69 4.31 10.23 0.84
C GLN A 69 4.60 11.51 1.62
N MET A 70 5.79 11.67 2.20
CA MET A 70 6.16 12.88 2.95
C MET A 70 6.07 14.14 2.09
N VAL A 71 6.50 14.06 0.83
CA VAL A 71 6.37 15.14 -0.13
C VAL A 71 4.89 15.42 -0.41
N ALA A 72 4.09 14.40 -0.74
CA ALA A 72 2.66 14.58 -1.02
C ALA A 72 1.93 15.25 0.17
N GLU A 73 2.17 14.76 1.38
CA GLU A 73 1.59 15.32 2.60
C GLU A 73 2.01 16.75 2.87
N ARG A 74 3.30 17.08 2.68
CA ARG A 74 3.79 18.46 2.80
C ARG A 74 3.11 19.38 1.78
N GLY A 75 2.87 18.89 0.57
CA GLY A 75 2.16 19.63 -0.47
C GLY A 75 0.74 19.97 -0.04
N PHE A 76 0.00 18.98 0.47
CA PHE A 76 -1.33 19.21 1.01
C PHE A 76 -1.34 20.07 2.27
N LYS A 77 -0.34 19.99 3.15
CA LYS A 77 -0.28 20.84 4.35
C LYS A 77 0.01 22.31 4.02
N ASN A 78 0.77 22.55 2.96
CA ASN A 78 1.19 23.89 2.53
C ASN A 78 0.34 24.46 1.37
N ASP A 79 -0.78 23.84 1.02
CA ASP A 79 -1.62 24.19 -0.15
C ASP A 79 -0.85 24.30 -1.48
N SER A 80 0.25 23.55 -1.60
CA SER A 80 1.08 23.49 -2.81
C SER A 80 0.69 22.27 -3.65
N MET A 81 -0.19 22.50 -4.63
CA MET A 81 -0.65 21.45 -5.54
C MET A 81 0.51 20.80 -6.32
N GLY A 82 1.49 21.59 -6.77
CA GLY A 82 2.65 21.06 -7.49
C GLY A 82 3.46 20.08 -6.65
N LEU A 83 3.70 20.41 -5.37
CA LEU A 83 4.45 19.55 -4.46
C LEU A 83 3.63 18.31 -4.06
N ALA A 84 2.30 18.46 -3.89
CA ALA A 84 1.40 17.33 -3.65
C ALA A 84 1.43 16.33 -4.82
N MET A 85 1.29 16.84 -6.05
CA MET A 85 1.33 16.03 -7.28
C MET A 85 2.68 15.37 -7.50
N ALA A 86 3.79 16.07 -7.22
CA ALA A 86 5.12 15.48 -7.32
C ALA A 86 5.27 14.27 -6.39
N GLY A 87 4.79 14.38 -5.14
CA GLY A 87 4.78 13.25 -4.21
C GLY A 87 3.93 12.08 -4.70
N VAL A 88 2.72 12.36 -5.21
CA VAL A 88 1.85 11.33 -5.79
C VAL A 88 2.52 10.65 -6.99
N VAL A 89 3.14 11.38 -7.91
CA VAL A 89 3.85 10.81 -9.05
C VAL A 89 5.01 9.92 -8.60
N VAL A 90 5.77 10.32 -7.58
CA VAL A 90 6.83 9.48 -7.00
C VAL A 90 6.26 8.18 -6.45
N LEU A 91 5.13 8.25 -5.72
CA LEU A 91 4.46 7.04 -5.22
C LEU A 91 3.97 6.15 -6.36
N GLU A 92 3.34 6.74 -7.37
CA GLU A 92 2.83 6.02 -8.55
C GLU A 92 3.95 5.27 -9.26
N LEU A 93 5.08 5.94 -9.50
CA LEU A 93 6.25 5.35 -10.12
C LEU A 93 6.92 4.31 -9.23
N ALA A 94 6.97 4.51 -7.91
CA ALA A 94 7.58 3.57 -6.97
C ALA A 94 6.78 2.26 -6.91
N PHE A 95 5.48 2.32 -6.62
CA PHE A 95 4.64 1.12 -6.59
C PHE A 95 4.46 0.51 -7.99
N GLY A 96 4.32 1.36 -9.00
CA GLY A 96 4.18 0.96 -10.40
C GLY A 96 5.40 0.20 -10.90
N ALA A 97 6.60 0.74 -10.69
CA ALA A 97 7.84 0.05 -11.05
C ALA A 97 8.00 -1.24 -10.22
N PHE A 98 7.77 -1.21 -8.90
CA PHE A 98 7.91 -2.38 -8.05
C PHE A 98 6.99 -3.53 -8.50
N GLY A 99 5.68 -3.26 -8.61
CA GLY A 99 4.69 -4.24 -9.08
C GLY A 99 4.91 -4.67 -10.54
N GLY A 100 5.36 -3.77 -11.41
CA GLY A 100 5.74 -4.10 -12.79
C GLY A 100 6.94 -5.05 -12.87
N GLY A 101 7.93 -4.89 -12.00
CA GLY A 101 9.03 -5.85 -11.89
C GLY A 101 8.55 -7.22 -11.39
N VAL A 102 7.61 -7.27 -10.45
CA VAL A 102 6.98 -8.52 -10.01
C VAL A 102 6.21 -9.18 -11.17
N LEU A 103 5.45 -8.43 -11.95
CA LEU A 103 4.75 -8.95 -13.14
C LEU A 103 5.68 -9.41 -14.26
N SER A 104 6.90 -8.87 -14.33
CA SER A 104 7.84 -9.19 -15.40
C SER A 104 8.27 -10.66 -15.41
N PHE A 105 8.10 -11.37 -14.30
CA PHE A 105 8.33 -12.82 -14.18
C PHE A 105 7.28 -13.66 -14.92
N LEU A 106 6.16 -13.06 -15.32
CA LEU A 106 5.11 -13.72 -16.08
C LEU A 106 5.18 -13.37 -17.57
N SER A 107 4.74 -14.34 -18.38
CA SER A 107 4.46 -14.13 -19.81
C SER A 107 3.34 -13.08 -19.99
N ALA A 108 3.33 -12.38 -21.12
CA ALA A 108 2.40 -11.28 -21.36
C ALA A 108 0.92 -11.67 -21.16
N GLY A 109 0.53 -12.88 -21.55
CA GLY A 109 -0.84 -13.40 -21.40
C GLY A 109 -1.26 -13.66 -19.94
N ALA A 110 -0.32 -13.91 -19.03
CA ALA A 110 -0.61 -14.20 -17.63
C ALA A 110 -0.64 -12.95 -16.73
N ARG A 111 -0.15 -11.80 -17.21
CA ARG A 111 -0.08 -10.54 -16.44
C ARG A 111 -1.45 -9.98 -16.06
N VAL A 112 -2.38 -9.94 -17.02
CA VAL A 112 -3.75 -9.44 -16.76
C VAL A 112 -4.50 -10.35 -15.78
N PRO A 113 -4.52 -11.68 -15.95
CA PRO A 113 -5.06 -12.58 -14.92
C PRO A 113 -4.44 -12.37 -13.54
N ALA A 114 -3.11 -12.23 -13.44
CA ALA A 114 -2.43 -12.01 -12.16
C ALA A 114 -2.88 -10.71 -11.47
N LEU A 115 -2.96 -9.60 -12.23
CA LEU A 115 -3.47 -8.31 -11.75
C LEU A 115 -4.93 -8.41 -11.30
N ALA A 116 -5.78 -9.11 -12.05
CA ALA A 116 -7.20 -9.27 -11.73
C ALA A 116 -7.39 -10.07 -10.43
N ILE A 117 -6.67 -11.18 -10.27
CA ILE A 117 -6.71 -12.00 -9.05
C ILE A 117 -6.20 -11.19 -7.85
N ALA A 118 -5.05 -10.53 -7.99
CA ALA A 118 -4.51 -9.70 -6.92
C ALA A 118 -5.47 -8.57 -6.52
N GLY A 119 -6.08 -7.91 -7.50
CA GLY A 119 -7.09 -6.88 -7.28
C GLY A 119 -8.31 -7.40 -6.54
N ALA A 120 -8.86 -8.54 -6.95
CA ALA A 120 -10.00 -9.16 -6.28
C ALA A 120 -9.70 -9.50 -4.82
N VAL A 121 -8.54 -10.11 -4.54
CA VAL A 121 -8.12 -10.44 -3.18
C VAL A 121 -7.95 -9.18 -2.33
N VAL A 122 -7.31 -8.14 -2.87
CA VAL A 122 -7.07 -6.88 -2.14
C VAL A 122 -8.38 -6.14 -1.86
N VAL A 123 -9.32 -6.13 -2.79
CA VAL A 123 -10.66 -5.58 -2.56
C VAL A 123 -11.36 -6.30 -1.41
N VAL A 124 -11.32 -7.63 -1.38
CA VAL A 124 -11.89 -8.43 -0.28
C VAL A 124 -11.18 -8.13 1.04
N MET A 125 -9.85 -8.12 1.07
CA MET A 125 -9.08 -7.80 2.28
C MET A 125 -9.38 -6.40 2.80
N THR A 126 -9.47 -5.42 1.89
CA THR A 126 -9.79 -4.02 2.21
C THR A 126 -11.21 -3.90 2.77
N ALA A 127 -12.17 -4.60 2.18
CA ALA A 127 -13.54 -4.65 2.68
C ALA A 127 -13.64 -5.31 4.07
N VAL A 128 -12.90 -6.39 4.32
CA VAL A 128 -12.85 -7.06 5.63
C VAL A 128 -12.22 -6.17 6.68
N ILE A 129 -11.07 -5.57 6.40
CA ILE A 129 -10.37 -4.69 7.35
C ILE A 129 -11.16 -3.42 7.60
N GLY A 130 -11.67 -2.78 6.55
CA GLY A 130 -12.55 -1.62 6.64
C GLY A 130 -13.81 -1.95 7.43
N GLY A 131 -14.49 -3.05 7.09
CA GLY A 131 -15.66 -3.53 7.82
C GLY A 131 -15.38 -3.75 9.30
N TYR A 132 -14.26 -4.41 9.65
CA TYR A 132 -13.85 -4.59 11.05
C TYR A 132 -13.65 -3.26 11.79
N VAL A 133 -12.97 -2.30 11.16
CA VAL A 133 -12.75 -0.97 11.74
C VAL A 133 -14.08 -0.22 11.92
N TYR A 134 -14.98 -0.25 10.95
CA TYR A 134 -16.26 0.47 11.04
C TYR A 134 -17.25 -0.19 12.02
N LEU A 135 -17.28 -1.53 12.09
CA LEU A 135 -18.11 -2.26 13.05
C LEU A 135 -17.67 -2.03 14.51
N ARG A 136 -16.38 -1.75 14.74
CA ARG A 136 -15.81 -1.43 16.06
C ARG A 136 -15.71 0.09 16.26
N SER A 137 -16.83 0.80 16.09
CA SER A 137 -16.90 2.26 16.21
C SER A 137 -16.39 2.79 17.56
N GLY A 138 -16.64 2.08 18.66
CA GLY A 138 -16.15 2.45 20.00
C GLY A 138 -14.66 2.17 20.27
N THR A 139 -13.94 1.54 19.33
CA THR A 139 -12.51 1.22 19.47
C THR A 139 -11.65 2.26 18.76
N GLN A 140 -10.57 2.69 19.42
CA GLN A 140 -9.52 3.52 18.82
C GLN A 140 -8.47 2.61 18.17
N PHE A 141 -8.06 2.91 16.94
CA PHE A 141 -7.07 2.14 16.17
C PHE A 141 -5.79 2.94 15.88
N ASP A 142 -5.51 3.97 16.67
CA ASP A 142 -4.28 4.78 16.58
C ASP A 142 -3.00 3.93 16.69
N HIS A 143 -3.03 2.91 17.56
CA HIS A 143 -1.92 1.99 17.79
C HIS A 143 -1.55 1.15 16.56
N TYR A 144 -2.46 0.96 15.59
CA TYR A 144 -2.16 0.24 14.35
C TYR A 144 -1.07 0.95 13.54
N GLY A 145 -1.02 2.30 13.59
CA GLY A 145 0.06 3.04 12.94
C GLY A 145 1.44 2.70 13.53
N ARG A 146 1.52 2.56 14.85
CA ARG A 146 2.76 2.18 15.56
C ARG A 146 3.13 0.73 15.29
N TRP A 147 2.16 -0.18 15.30
CA TRP A 147 2.37 -1.59 14.95
C TRP A 147 2.82 -1.76 13.51
N ALA A 148 2.27 -0.98 12.58
CA ALA A 148 2.74 -0.95 11.21
C ALA A 148 4.22 -0.57 11.14
N THR A 149 4.65 0.48 11.85
CA THR A 149 6.07 0.87 11.92
C THR A 149 6.95 -0.24 12.48
N TYR A 150 6.56 -0.87 13.59
CA TYR A 150 7.33 -1.99 14.15
C TYR A 150 7.40 -3.19 13.21
N ALA A 151 6.31 -3.50 12.51
CA ALA A 151 6.28 -4.56 11.52
C ALA A 151 7.17 -4.24 10.31
N PHE A 152 7.19 -2.99 9.83
CA PHE A 152 8.11 -2.57 8.77
C PHE A 152 9.57 -2.62 9.20
N LEU A 153 9.91 -2.12 10.39
CA LEU A 153 11.29 -2.16 10.91
C LEU A 153 11.75 -3.60 11.16
N GLY A 154 10.90 -4.42 11.79
CA GLY A 154 11.16 -5.83 11.99
C GLY A 154 11.30 -6.59 10.66
N GLY A 155 10.46 -6.27 9.69
CA GLY A 155 10.52 -6.83 8.33
C GLY A 155 11.80 -6.46 7.59
N LEU A 156 12.24 -5.18 7.67
CA LEU A 156 13.53 -4.74 7.11
C LEU A 156 14.71 -5.41 7.81
N GLY A 157 14.67 -5.55 9.15
CA GLY A 157 15.68 -6.27 9.91
C GLY A 157 15.75 -7.75 9.52
N ALA A 158 14.60 -8.42 9.42
CA ALA A 158 14.50 -9.79 8.95
C ALA A 158 15.01 -9.93 7.49
N LEU A 159 14.75 -8.95 6.63
CA LEU A 159 15.22 -8.95 5.26
C LEU A 159 16.76 -8.78 5.17
N LEU A 160 17.34 -7.98 6.05
CA LEU A 160 18.80 -7.88 6.18
C LEU A 160 19.38 -9.24 6.56
N VAL A 161 18.81 -9.92 7.56
CA VAL A 161 19.23 -11.29 7.95
C VAL A 161 19.01 -12.28 6.81
N ALA A 162 17.93 -12.15 6.05
CA ALA A 162 17.62 -13.01 4.91
C ALA A 162 18.67 -12.96 3.79
N THR A 163 19.48 -11.89 3.72
CA THR A 163 20.64 -11.80 2.82
C THR A 163 21.68 -12.88 3.12
N PHE A 164 21.77 -13.34 4.36
CA PHE A 164 22.67 -14.41 4.81
C PHE A 164 21.94 -15.73 5.04
N VAL A 165 20.67 -15.68 5.44
CA VAL A 165 19.86 -16.84 5.80
C VAL A 165 18.53 -16.82 5.03
N PRO A 166 18.48 -17.36 3.79
CA PRO A 166 17.34 -17.16 2.89
C PRO A 166 15.96 -17.56 3.44
N VAL A 167 15.91 -18.57 4.32
CA VAL A 167 14.65 -19.01 4.95
C VAL A 167 13.99 -17.92 5.80
N VAL A 168 14.76 -16.96 6.33
CA VAL A 168 14.24 -15.79 7.07
C VAL A 168 13.47 -14.83 6.15
N GLY A 169 13.65 -14.92 4.82
CA GLY A 169 12.94 -14.10 3.84
C GLY A 169 11.42 -14.25 3.91
N VAL A 170 10.91 -15.42 4.31
CA VAL A 170 9.47 -15.63 4.51
C VAL A 170 8.96 -14.80 5.69
N ALA A 171 9.72 -14.74 6.79
CA ALA A 171 9.37 -13.91 7.94
C ALA A 171 9.45 -12.42 7.59
N ALA A 172 10.44 -12.01 6.80
CA ALA A 172 10.55 -10.64 6.30
C ALA A 172 9.32 -10.24 5.46
N PHE A 173 8.93 -11.07 4.49
CA PHE A 173 7.73 -10.86 3.69
C PHE A 173 6.47 -10.76 4.57
N ALA A 174 6.30 -11.69 5.52
CA ALA A 174 5.14 -11.70 6.41
C ALA A 174 5.07 -10.43 7.28
N LEU A 175 6.20 -9.98 7.84
CA LEU A 175 6.26 -8.77 8.67
C LEU A 175 5.97 -7.50 7.87
N ILE A 176 6.55 -7.35 6.67
CA ILE A 176 6.27 -6.18 5.82
C ILE A 176 4.81 -6.19 5.38
N PHE A 177 4.26 -7.36 5.02
CA PHE A 177 2.86 -7.49 4.66
C PHE A 177 1.94 -7.13 5.83
N LEU A 178 2.21 -7.65 7.03
CA LEU A 178 1.50 -7.26 8.26
C LEU A 178 1.58 -5.75 8.51
N GLY A 179 2.73 -5.13 8.23
CA GLY A 179 2.91 -3.68 8.30
C GLY A 179 1.89 -2.94 7.43
N PHE A 180 1.70 -3.38 6.19
CA PHE A 180 0.70 -2.80 5.30
C PHE A 180 -0.74 -3.09 5.74
N LEU A 181 -1.03 -4.26 6.32
CA LEU A 181 -2.37 -4.57 6.86
C LEU A 181 -2.73 -3.68 8.05
N PHE A 182 -1.81 -3.52 9.00
CA PHE A 182 -2.00 -2.59 10.12
C PHE A 182 -2.13 -1.15 9.62
N ARG A 183 -1.30 -0.76 8.64
CA ARG A 183 -1.40 0.55 8.03
C ARG A 183 -2.77 0.77 7.37
N LEU A 184 -3.29 -0.21 6.64
CA LEU A 184 -4.62 -0.13 6.03
C LEU A 184 -5.72 0.07 7.08
N GLY A 185 -5.67 -0.68 8.18
CA GLY A 185 -6.61 -0.49 9.28
C GLY A 185 -6.49 0.91 9.92
N TYR A 186 -5.27 1.41 10.10
CA TYR A 186 -5.01 2.75 10.61
C TYR A 186 -5.56 3.85 9.69
N GLU A 187 -5.32 3.77 8.38
CA GLU A 187 -5.80 4.76 7.40
C GLU A 187 -7.35 4.72 7.33
N MET A 188 -7.96 3.54 7.32
CA MET A 188 -9.43 3.40 7.38
C MET A 188 -10.03 4.04 8.64
N TRP A 189 -9.37 3.86 9.79
CA TRP A 189 -9.78 4.49 11.03
C TRP A 189 -9.63 6.01 10.99
N GLN A 190 -8.54 6.55 10.42
CA GLN A 190 -8.40 8.00 10.23
C GLN A 190 -9.51 8.57 9.34
N VAL A 191 -9.91 7.85 8.31
CA VAL A 191 -11.01 8.23 7.42
C VAL A 191 -12.32 8.31 8.19
N ARG A 192 -12.66 7.26 8.96
CA ARG A 192 -13.84 7.18 9.83
C ARG A 192 -13.91 8.33 10.85
N GLU A 193 -12.79 8.59 11.52
CA GLU A 193 -12.65 9.64 12.53
C GLU A 193 -12.48 11.04 11.93
N SER A 194 -12.48 11.17 10.60
CA SER A 194 -12.27 12.43 9.90
C SER A 194 -10.99 13.19 10.29
N ARG A 195 -9.93 12.44 10.62
CA ARG A 195 -8.63 12.99 11.05
C ARG A 195 -7.77 13.43 9.87
N GLY A 196 -8.12 14.56 9.27
CA GLY A 196 -7.31 15.22 8.24
C GLY A 196 -8.09 15.58 6.96
N ARG A 197 -7.35 16.15 6.00
CA ARG A 197 -7.90 16.56 4.69
C ARG A 197 -8.23 15.33 3.83
N PRO A 198 -9.39 15.28 3.16
CA PRO A 198 -9.78 14.13 2.33
C PRO A 198 -8.73 13.71 1.30
N ALA A 199 -8.13 14.66 0.58
CA ALA A 199 -7.10 14.35 -0.43
C ALA A 199 -5.85 13.68 0.17
N MET A 200 -5.40 14.14 1.34
CA MET A 200 -4.27 13.52 2.05
C MET A 200 -4.62 12.10 2.52
N GLN A 201 -5.86 11.89 2.99
CA GLN A 201 -6.33 10.57 3.38
C GLN A 201 -6.47 9.62 2.18
N SER A 202 -6.85 10.11 1.00
CA SER A 202 -6.87 9.30 -0.22
C SER A 202 -5.48 8.79 -0.58
N VAL A 203 -4.45 9.63 -0.45
CA VAL A 203 -3.06 9.21 -0.70
C VAL A 203 -2.58 8.21 0.36
N GLY A 204 -2.86 8.47 1.64
CA GLY A 204 -2.50 7.54 2.72
C GLY A 204 -3.15 6.16 2.54
N LEU A 205 -4.45 6.14 2.24
CA LEU A 205 -5.20 4.92 1.95
C LEU A 205 -4.68 4.22 0.69
N TYR A 206 -4.39 4.96 -0.39
CA TYR A 206 -3.76 4.41 -1.58
C TYR A 206 -2.43 3.73 -1.27
N VAL A 207 -1.52 4.38 -0.52
CA VAL A 207 -0.22 3.79 -0.15
C VAL A 207 -0.39 2.49 0.63
N ALA A 208 -1.37 2.43 1.54
CA ALA A 208 -1.67 1.22 2.29
C ALA A 208 -2.20 0.11 1.37
N VAL A 209 -3.19 0.40 0.53
CA VAL A 209 -3.80 -0.55 -0.42
C VAL A 209 -2.77 -1.04 -1.45
N ALA A 210 -1.97 -0.14 -2.02
CA ALA A 210 -0.92 -0.47 -2.99
C ALA A 210 0.15 -1.39 -2.39
N GLY A 211 0.54 -1.15 -1.13
CA GLY A 211 1.46 -2.03 -0.41
C GLY A 211 0.89 -3.43 -0.18
N VAL A 212 -0.36 -3.53 0.27
CA VAL A 212 -1.07 -4.84 0.35
C VAL A 212 -1.13 -5.49 -1.02
N PHE A 213 -1.47 -4.72 -2.07
CA PHE A 213 -1.60 -5.20 -3.43
C PHE A 213 -0.33 -5.82 -3.97
N VAL A 214 0.83 -5.18 -3.83
CA VAL A 214 2.07 -5.76 -4.37
C VAL A 214 2.46 -7.04 -3.63
N HIS A 215 2.22 -7.16 -2.32
CA HIS A 215 2.49 -8.40 -1.60
C HIS A 215 1.56 -9.54 -2.05
N VAL A 216 0.26 -9.26 -2.22
CA VAL A 216 -0.68 -10.22 -2.80
C VAL A 216 -0.27 -10.59 -4.22
N LEU A 217 0.14 -9.63 -5.04
CA LEU A 217 0.61 -9.85 -6.40
C LEU A 217 1.85 -10.75 -6.42
N GLN A 218 2.80 -10.59 -5.50
CA GLN A 218 3.96 -11.48 -5.38
C GLN A 218 3.55 -12.93 -5.12
N ILE A 219 2.54 -13.15 -4.26
CA ILE A 219 1.98 -14.49 -4.00
C ILE A 219 1.34 -15.04 -5.28
N VAL A 220 0.47 -14.26 -5.93
CA VAL A 220 -0.24 -14.68 -7.15
C VAL A 220 0.75 -15.02 -8.27
N VAL A 221 1.74 -14.17 -8.51
CA VAL A 221 2.79 -14.40 -9.51
C VAL A 221 3.55 -15.69 -9.21
N ARG A 222 3.94 -15.91 -7.95
CA ARG A 222 4.62 -17.15 -7.55
C ARG A 222 3.75 -18.38 -7.83
N MET A 223 2.47 -18.35 -7.47
CA MET A 223 1.53 -19.44 -7.72
C MET A 223 1.28 -19.71 -9.21
N LEU A 224 1.35 -18.69 -10.06
CA LEU A 224 1.16 -18.81 -11.51
C LEU A 224 2.44 -19.18 -12.25
N ALA A 225 3.61 -18.83 -11.72
CA ALA A 225 4.91 -19.16 -12.29
C ALA A 225 5.38 -20.59 -11.93
N GLU A 226 4.90 -21.14 -10.81
CA GLU A 226 5.15 -22.53 -10.39
C GLU A 226 4.29 -23.57 -11.16
N ARG A 227 3.42 -23.13 -12.09
CA ARG A 227 2.57 -23.98 -12.94
C ARG A 227 3.13 -24.09 -14.36
#